data_AF-A0A7X0QPP6-F1
#
_entry.id   AF-A0A7X0QPP6-F1
#
_cell.length_a   1.000
_cell.length_b   1.000
_cell.length_c   1.000
_cell.angle_alpha   90.00
_cell.angle_beta   90.00
_cell.angle_gamma   90.00
#
_symmetry.space_group_name_H-M   'P 1'
#
loop_
_entity.id
_entity.type
_entity.pdbx_description
1 polymer ?
#
loop_
_entity_poly.entity_id
_entity_poly.type
_entity_poly.pdbx_seq_one_letter_code
_entity_poly.pdbx_strand_id
1 'polypeptide(L)'
;MPADGDLPLNTAELAGLQLFGHGLIDVAIGVSMYAVGASMLLALWRLLRGPTLPDRILALDTLNVTAIAELMLLGMYLKSAVYFEAALIIAMLGFVSTVVLSKYVIRRDIVE
;
A
#
# COMPACT_ATOMS: atom_id res chain seq x y z
N MET A 1 30.03 44.41 -19.85
CA MET A 1 29.83 43.27 -20.77
C MET A 1 30.19 41.99 -20.02
N PRO A 2 29.21 41.24 -19.49
CA PRO A 2 29.36 39.81 -19.25
C PRO A 2 28.84 39.03 -20.45
N ALA A 3 29.67 38.08 -20.88
CA ALA A 3 29.48 37.10 -21.91
C ALA A 3 28.49 36.00 -21.47
N ASP A 4 27.68 35.57 -22.43
CA ASP A 4 27.14 34.23 -22.63
C ASP A 4 27.87 33.08 -21.91
N GLY A 5 27.11 32.17 -21.29
CA GLY A 5 27.69 30.93 -20.76
C GLY A 5 26.72 29.95 -20.11
N ASP A 6 25.88 30.39 -19.17
CA ASP A 6 24.99 29.49 -18.42
C ASP A 6 23.56 30.06 -18.43
N LEU A 7 22.81 29.82 -19.50
CA LEU A 7 21.36 29.93 -19.43
C LEU A 7 20.89 28.82 -18.50
N PRO A 8 20.37 29.12 -17.29
CA PRO A 8 19.74 28.07 -16.49
C PRO A 8 18.58 27.56 -17.34
N LEU A 9 18.46 26.24 -17.49
CA LEU A 9 17.28 25.58 -18.04
C LEU A 9 16.04 26.40 -17.67
N ASN A 10 15.36 26.92 -18.70
CA ASN A 10 14.29 27.90 -18.56
C ASN A 10 13.34 27.44 -17.45
N THR A 11 13.18 28.24 -16.40
CA THR A 11 12.33 27.93 -15.26
C THR A 11 10.90 27.57 -15.69
N ALA A 12 10.46 28.02 -16.87
CA ALA A 12 9.21 27.61 -17.50
C ALA A 12 9.21 26.16 -18.03
N GLU A 13 10.33 25.67 -18.56
CA GLU A 13 10.48 24.26 -18.93
C GLU A 13 10.54 23.36 -17.69
N LEU A 14 11.24 23.80 -16.64
CA LEU A 14 11.23 23.12 -15.33
C LEU A 14 9.82 23.11 -14.71
N ALA A 15 9.08 24.22 -14.79
CA ALA A 15 7.70 24.31 -14.32
C ALA A 15 6.74 23.45 -15.15
N GLY A 16 6.93 23.39 -16.48
CA GLY A 16 6.21 22.48 -17.35
C GLY A 16 6.44 21.03 -16.95
N LEU A 17 7.70 20.62 -16.78
CA LEU A 17 8.07 19.27 -16.39
C LEU A 17 7.56 18.89 -14.99
N GLN A 18 7.53 19.83 -14.06
CA GLN A 18 6.92 19.66 -12.73
C GLN A 18 5.40 19.56 -12.81
N LEU A 19 4.73 20.36 -13.65
CA LEU A 19 3.28 20.29 -13.85
C LEU A 19 2.87 18.93 -14.43
N PHE A 20 3.58 18.45 -15.46
CA PHE A 20 3.38 17.10 -16.00
C PHE A 20 3.69 16.02 -14.96
N GLY A 21 4.75 16.19 -14.17
CA GLY A 21 5.13 15.26 -13.10
C GLY A 21 4.09 15.17 -11.99
N HIS A 22 3.55 16.31 -11.53
CA HIS A 22 2.51 16.35 -10.50
C HIS A 22 1.21 15.70 -10.97
N GLY A 23 0.75 16.01 -12.18
CA GLY A 23 -0.46 15.40 -12.74
C GLY A 23 -0.34 13.89 -12.91
N LEU A 24 0.84 13.40 -13.32
CA LEU A 24 1.08 11.97 -13.47
C LEU A 24 1.04 11.23 -12.13
N ILE A 25 1.62 11.81 -11.08
CA ILE A 25 1.63 11.20 -9.73
C ILE A 25 0.20 11.10 -9.18
N ASP A 26 -0.60 12.15 -9.32
CA ASP A 26 -1.99 12.14 -8.83
C ASP A 26 -2.84 11.06 -9.53
N VAL A 27 -2.67 10.91 -10.85
CA VAL A 27 -3.32 9.83 -11.61
C VAL A 27 -2.80 8.46 -11.19
N ALA A 28 -1.48 8.30 -11.01
CA ALA A 28 -0.89 7.04 -10.60
C ALA A 28 -1.38 6.59 -9.21
N ILE A 29 -1.52 7.53 -8.26
CA ILE A 29 -2.10 7.26 -6.93
C ILE A 29 -3.55 6.81 -7.09
N GLY A 30 -4.35 7.56 -7.85
CA GLY A 30 -5.76 7.22 -8.09
C GLY A 30 -5.95 5.82 -8.69
N VAL A 31 -5.20 5.50 -9.75
CA VAL A 31 -5.23 4.16 -10.38
C VAL A 31 -4.78 3.07 -9.40
N SER A 32 -3.75 3.34 -8.60
CA SER A 32 -3.26 2.39 -7.60
C SER A 32 -4.30 2.10 -6.53
N MET A 33 -5.05 3.10 -6.06
CA MET A 33 -6.13 2.92 -5.07
C MET A 33 -7.23 2.01 -5.61
N TYR A 34 -7.65 2.17 -6.87
CA TYR A 34 -8.64 1.27 -7.47
C TYR A 34 -8.10 -0.16 -7.62
N ALA A 35 -6.84 -0.30 -8.03
CA ALA A 35 -6.21 -1.62 -8.19
C ALA A 35 -6.02 -2.35 -6.85
N VAL A 36 -5.56 -1.64 -5.82
CA VAL A 36 -5.38 -2.20 -4.46
C VAL A 36 -6.74 -2.48 -3.83
N GLY A 37 -7.72 -1.58 -3.96
CA GLY A 37 -9.09 -1.82 -3.54
C GLY A 37 -9.71 -3.07 -4.19
N ALA A 38 -9.50 -3.30 -5.49
CA ALA A 38 -9.93 -4.52 -6.16
C ALA A 38 -9.21 -5.77 -5.61
N SER A 39 -7.90 -5.69 -5.38
CA SER A 39 -7.12 -6.76 -4.74
C SER A 39 -7.67 -7.10 -3.34
N MET A 40 -8.01 -6.07 -2.56
CA MET A 40 -8.57 -6.24 -1.21
C MET A 40 -9.92 -6.94 -1.23
N LEU A 41 -10.78 -6.65 -2.22
CA LEU A 41 -12.05 -7.37 -2.42
C LEU A 41 -11.83 -8.84 -2.79
N LEU A 42 -10.84 -9.15 -3.63
CA LEU A 42 -10.49 -10.53 -3.99
C LEU A 42 -9.94 -11.30 -2.78
N ALA A 43 -9.08 -10.67 -1.97
CA ALA A 43 -8.56 -11.24 -0.74
C ALA A 43 -9.67 -11.51 0.28
N LEU A 44 -10.62 -10.57 0.42
CA LEU A 44 -11.79 -10.74 1.27
C LEU A 44 -12.67 -11.91 0.81
N TRP A 45 -12.89 -12.04 -0.50
CA TRP A 45 -13.64 -13.18 -1.05
C TRP A 45 -12.96 -14.51 -0.74
N ARG A 46 -11.63 -14.59 -0.87
CA ARG A 46 -10.85 -15.79 -0.52
C ARG A 46 -10.86 -16.08 0.99
N LEU A 47 -10.83 -15.05 1.83
CA LEU A 47 -10.93 -15.20 3.29
C LEU A 47 -12.25 -15.85 3.71
N LEU A 48 -13.36 -15.48 3.07
CA LEU A 48 -14.69 -16.02 3.38
C LEU A 48 -14.92 -17.42 2.81
N ARG A 49 -14.46 -17.69 1.58
CA ARG A 49 -14.69 -18.97 0.87
C ARG A 49 -13.51 -19.94 0.87
N GLY A 50 -12.41 -19.64 1.55
CA GLY A 50 -11.23 -20.50 1.59
C GLY A 50 -11.56 -21.93 2.08
N PRO A 51 -11.12 -22.98 1.38
CA PRO A 51 -11.47 -24.37 1.70
C PRO A 51 -10.76 -24.90 2.96
N THR A 52 -9.57 -24.39 3.26
CA THR A 52 -8.75 -24.84 4.41
C THR A 52 -8.48 -23.68 5.37
N LEU A 53 -8.22 -24.00 6.65
CA LEU A 53 -7.84 -22.99 7.65
C LEU A 53 -6.56 -22.23 7.25
N PRO A 54 -5.47 -22.88 6.80
CA PRO A 54 -4.28 -22.17 6.32
C PRO A 54 -4.56 -21.23 5.15
N ASP A 55 -5.43 -21.60 4.21
CA ASP A 55 -5.79 -20.73 3.08
C ASP A 55 -6.46 -19.43 3.53
N ARG A 56 -7.34 -19.52 4.54
CA ARG A 56 -7.98 -18.35 5.15
C ARG A 56 -6.98 -17.47 5.90
N ILE A 57 -5.99 -18.07 6.56
CA ILE A 57 -4.92 -17.32 7.26
C ILE A 57 -4.07 -16.53 6.26
N LEU A 58 -3.70 -17.15 5.14
CA LEU A 58 -2.96 -16.48 4.06
C LEU A 58 -3.79 -15.37 3.40
N ALA A 59 -5.10 -15.59 3.23
CA ALA A 59 -6.00 -14.56 2.73
C ALA A 59 -6.12 -13.37 3.71
N LEU A 60 -6.12 -13.62 5.03
CA LEU A 60 -6.13 -12.58 6.06
C LEU A 60 -4.83 -11.76 6.04
N ASP A 61 -3.67 -12.43 5.90
CA ASP A 61 -2.37 -11.77 5.78
C ASP A 61 -2.31 -10.86 4.54
N THR A 62 -2.79 -11.38 3.40
CA THR A 62 -2.91 -10.61 2.16
C THR A 62 -3.83 -9.40 2.34
N LEU A 63 -4.97 -9.57 3.00
CA LEU A 63 -5.92 -8.49 3.28
C LEU A 63 -5.28 -7.39 4.14
N ASN A 64 -4.54 -7.76 5.19
CA ASN A 64 -3.80 -6.81 6.01
C ASN A 64 -2.81 -5.99 5.19
N VAL A 65 -2.00 -6.63 4.34
CA VAL A 65 -1.02 -5.93 3.48
C VAL A 65 -1.72 -5.01 2.48
N THR A 66 -2.83 -5.44 1.86
CA THR A 66 -3.60 -4.55 0.96
C THR A 66 -4.21 -3.36 1.69
N ALA A 67 -4.64 -3.52 2.95
CA ALA A 67 -5.16 -2.42 3.75
C ALA A 67 -4.08 -1.40 4.14
N ILE A 68 -2.87 -1.87 4.44
CA ILE A 68 -1.70 -1.01 4.72
C ILE A 68 -1.34 -0.21 3.46
N ALA A 69 -1.29 -0.87 2.30
CA ALA A 69 -1.05 -0.21 1.03
C ALA A 69 -2.11 0.86 0.73
N GLU A 70 -3.40 0.56 0.96
CA GLU A 70 -4.49 1.50 0.77
C GLU A 70 -4.37 2.71 1.71
N LEU A 71 -4.01 2.51 2.98
CA LEU A 71 -3.77 3.60 3.92
C LEU A 71 -2.58 4.47 3.53
N MET A 72 -1.51 3.88 3.01
CA MET A 72 -0.37 4.65 2.51
C MET A 72 -0.76 5.49 1.29
N LEU A 73 -1.49 4.91 0.33
CA LEU A 73 -1.99 5.64 -0.85
C LEU A 73 -2.94 6.78 -0.45
N LEU A 74 -3.84 6.53 0.52
CA LEU A 74 -4.70 7.55 1.07
C LEU A 74 -3.91 8.67 1.77
N GLY A 75 -2.84 8.31 2.49
CA GLY A 75 -1.91 9.27 3.10
C GLY A 75 -1.20 10.15 2.07
N MET A 76 -0.79 9.58 0.93
CA MET A 76 -0.23 10.32 -0.20
C MET A 76 -1.27 11.28 -0.80
N TYR A 77 -2.49 10.80 -1.02
CA TYR A 77 -3.59 11.59 -1.57
C TYR A 77 -3.97 12.77 -0.67
N LEU A 78 -4.07 12.55 0.64
CA LEU A 78 -4.39 13.57 1.64
C LEU A 78 -3.19 14.42 2.07
N LYS A 79 -1.99 14.12 1.55
CA LYS A 79 -0.72 14.80 1.88
C LYS A 79 -0.46 14.86 3.40
N SER A 80 -0.79 13.78 4.11
CA SER A 80 -0.69 13.71 5.58
C SER A 80 0.12 12.49 6.03
N ALA A 81 1.15 12.75 6.85
CA ALA A 81 2.02 11.72 7.41
C ALA A 81 1.34 10.83 8.46
N VAL A 82 0.23 11.29 9.07
CA VAL A 82 -0.49 10.53 10.11
C VAL A 82 -0.96 9.17 9.62
N TYR A 83 -1.35 9.07 8.35
CA TYR A 83 -1.76 7.80 7.75
C TYR A 83 -0.60 6.82 7.56
N PHE A 84 0.62 7.32 7.35
CA PHE A 84 1.82 6.48 7.29
C PHE A 84 2.17 5.92 8.66
N GLU A 85 2.07 6.73 9.72
CA GLU A 85 2.27 6.27 11.09
C GLU A 85 1.24 5.20 11.48
N ALA A 86 -0.04 5.42 11.15
CA ALA A 86 -1.09 4.43 11.36
C ALA A 86 -0.85 3.15 10.55
N ALA A 87 -0.42 3.26 9.29
CA ALA A 87 -0.10 2.13 8.44
C ALA A 87 1.05 1.28 9.03
N LEU A 88 2.08 1.90 9.60
CA LEU A 88 3.18 1.20 10.28
C LEU A 88 2.70 0.43 11.52
N ILE A 89 1.85 1.04 12.35
CA ILE A 89 1.28 0.38 13.53
C ILE A 89 0.43 -0.81 13.11
N ILE A 90 -0.43 -0.65 12.11
CA ILE A 90 -1.27 -1.72 11.57
C ILE A 90 -0.41 -2.84 10.96
N ALA A 91 0.68 -2.51 10.27
CA ALA A 91 1.61 -3.49 9.73
C ALA A 91 2.24 -4.37 10.81
N MET A 92 2.70 -3.75 11.90
CA MET A 92 3.27 -4.49 13.03
C MET A 92 2.22 -5.39 13.69
N LEU A 93 1.01 -4.89 13.93
CA LEU A 93 -0.06 -5.66 14.55
C LEU A 93 -0.56 -6.80 13.64
N GLY A 94 -0.72 -6.53 12.34
CA GLY A 94 -1.17 -7.50 11.34
C GLY A 94 -0.22 -8.68 11.22
N PHE A 95 1.09 -8.41 11.14
CA PHE A 95 2.11 -9.46 11.11
C PHE A 95 2.11 -10.33 12.38
N VAL A 96 2.02 -9.70 13.56
CA VAL A 96 1.96 -10.45 14.83
C VAL A 96 0.72 -11.35 14.88
N SER A 97 -0.43 -10.85 14.43
CA SER A 97 -1.68 -11.61 14.38
C SER A 97 -1.54 -12.89 13.54
N THR A 98 -0.93 -12.80 12.36
CA THR A 98 -0.79 -13.95 11.45
C THR A 98 0.24 -14.96 11.95
N VAL A 99 1.32 -14.53 12.59
CA VAL A 99 2.29 -15.41 13.25
C VAL A 99 1.64 -16.19 14.41
N VAL A 100 0.85 -15.52 15.25
CA VAL A 100 0.13 -16.16 16.37
C VAL A 100 -0.86 -17.19 15.85
N LEU A 101 -1.66 -16.82 14.85
CA LEU A 101 -2.66 -17.70 14.26
C LEU A 101 -2.03 -18.93 13.58
N SER A 102 -0.91 -18.75 12.89
CA SER A 102 -0.15 -19.85 12.29
C SER A 102 0.39 -20.83 13.34
N LYS A 103 0.98 -20.31 14.43
CA LYS A 103 1.44 -21.15 15.55
C LYS A 103 0.30 -21.88 16.24
N TYR A 104 -0.87 -21.24 16.35
CA TYR A 104 -2.06 -21.86 16.92
C TYR A 104 -2.56 -23.04 16.08
N VAL A 105 -2.63 -22.89 14.76
CA VAL A 105 -3.03 -23.98 13.86
C VAL A 105 -2.07 -25.16 13.95
N ILE A 106 -0.76 -24.92 13.89
CA ILE A 106 0.25 -25.98 14.02
C ILE A 106 0.14 -26.71 15.36
N ARG A 107 -0.11 -25.98 16.46
CA ARG A 107 -0.29 -26.59 17.79
C ARG A 107 -1.57 -27.40 17.93
N ARG A 108 -2.61 -27.12 17.14
CA ARG A 108 -3.85 -27.91 17.15
C ARG A 108 -3.74 -29.19 16.35
N ASP A 109 -2.94 -29.17 15.28
CA ASP A 109 -2.70 -30.33 14.42
C ASP A 109 -1.85 -31.42 15.10
N ILE A 110 -0.98 -31.05 16.05
CA ILE A 110 -0.12 -31.99 16.81
C ILE A 110 -0.75 -32.56 18.10
N VAL A 111 -1.96 -32.13 18.47
CA VAL A 111 -2.66 -32.59 19.69
C VAL A 111 -3.72 -33.67 19.37
N GLU A 112 -3.84 -34.05 18.10
CA GLU A 112 -4.52 -35.26 17.62
C GLU A 112 -3.52 -36.42 17.47
#